data_AF-A0A535XG49-F1
#
_entry.id   AF-A0A535XG49-F1
#
_cell.length_a   1.000
_cell.length_b   1.000
_cell.length_c   1.000
_cell.angle_alpha   90.00
_cell.angle_beta   90.00
_cell.angle_gamma   90.00
#
_symmetry.space_group_name_H-M   'P 1'
#
loop_
_entity.id
_entity.type
_entity.pdbx_description
1 polymer ?
#
loop_
_entity_poly.entity_id
_entity_poly.type
_entity_poly.pdbx_seq_one_letter_code
_entity_poly.pdbx_strand_id
1 'polypeptide(L)'
;MAVTTRKGSATRHEALGLSLDDVKGMYRYVLMTRLVSERILQLNRMGRTPFGAGTDGHEGAQIGAAWCIQRGKDWTVPYYRDMGVAFVLGFSVLDEFRGVLAKATDPNSAGRAFLNMFSSPKDRLVSRSVCVGTEFPHAVGLALALKLRKEPYIVFAFGGDGSTSTGDFHEAMNFAAVHKLPVVFVIENNLIAISTRIERQTAVKDIAEKAAAYAMPGHVADGMDMLDSYEKTKIAADHARAGKGPSLVELKCYRYQPHTSDDDDTRYRTKKEVDEWRAKDPVKRAFAYLLSAGVTEQELETMRVALADEIEKAIEQAESEPDPRPEDAATHVYAADNPLPDGTRA
;
A
#
# COMPACT_ATOMS: atom_id res chain seq x y z
N MET A 1 -36.39 22.13 30.75
CA MET A 1 -35.26 22.91 30.20
C MET A 1 -34.91 22.32 28.86
N ALA A 2 -35.01 23.12 27.80
CA ALA A 2 -34.70 22.68 26.44
C ALA A 2 -33.22 22.32 26.35
N VAL A 3 -32.93 21.08 25.97
CA VAL A 3 -31.59 20.66 25.55
C VAL A 3 -31.35 21.34 24.21
N THR A 4 -30.67 22.48 24.26
CA THR A 4 -30.11 23.15 23.09
C THR A 4 -29.06 22.22 22.49
N THR A 5 -29.44 21.50 21.45
CA THR A 5 -28.52 20.89 20.50
C THR A 5 -27.66 22.01 19.93
N ARG A 6 -26.42 22.13 20.45
CA ARG A 6 -25.37 22.88 19.73
C ARG A 6 -25.34 22.30 18.32
N LYS A 7 -25.58 23.12 17.30
CA LYS A 7 -25.11 22.86 15.93
C LYS A 7 -23.60 22.65 16.04
N GLY A 8 -23.20 21.39 16.21
CA GLY A 8 -21.83 20.99 16.52
C GLY A 8 -20.91 21.31 15.34
N SER A 9 -19.65 21.62 15.64
CA SER A 9 -18.62 21.77 14.60
C SER A 9 -18.61 20.55 13.68
N ALA A 10 -18.33 20.77 12.39
CA ALA A 10 -18.10 19.67 11.45
C ALA A 10 -17.15 18.64 12.07
N THR A 11 -17.50 17.36 11.94
CA THR A 11 -16.63 16.26 12.35
C THR A 11 -15.32 16.31 11.54
N ARG A 12 -14.28 15.64 12.04
CA ARG A 12 -12.96 15.67 11.37
C ARG A 12 -13.03 15.20 9.91
N HIS A 13 -13.79 14.16 9.59
CA HIS A 13 -13.90 13.64 8.23
C HIS A 13 -14.67 14.59 7.31
N GLU A 14 -15.75 15.22 7.79
CA GLU A 14 -16.48 16.24 7.04
C GLU A 14 -15.60 17.45 6.70
N ALA A 15 -14.73 17.87 7.62
CA ALA A 15 -13.75 18.94 7.37
C ALA A 15 -12.72 18.56 6.28
N LEU A 16 -12.49 17.26 6.06
CA LEU A 16 -11.64 16.72 5.00
C LEU A 16 -12.41 16.47 3.69
N GLY A 17 -13.71 16.79 3.64
CA GLY A 17 -14.56 16.53 2.49
C GLY A 17 -14.96 15.06 2.30
N LEU A 18 -14.80 14.25 3.35
CA LEU A 18 -15.23 12.86 3.37
C LEU A 18 -16.62 12.76 4.02
N SER A 19 -17.47 11.88 3.48
CA SER A 19 -18.73 11.47 4.10
C SER A 19 -18.49 10.40 5.17
N LEU A 20 -19.49 10.13 6.01
CA LEU A 20 -19.41 9.01 6.95
C LEU A 20 -19.28 7.66 6.23
N ASP A 21 -19.91 7.52 5.06
CA ASP A 21 -19.81 6.32 4.22
C ASP A 21 -18.39 6.12 3.69
N ASP A 22 -17.69 7.20 3.33
CA ASP A 22 -16.28 7.12 2.96
C ASP A 22 -15.44 6.55 4.11
N VAL A 23 -15.64 7.06 5.34
CA VAL A 23 -14.90 6.59 6.51
C VAL A 23 -15.24 5.13 6.86
N LYS A 24 -16.52 4.72 6.71
CA LYS A 24 -16.92 3.31 6.85
C LYS A 24 -16.25 2.44 5.79
N GLY A 25 -16.15 2.92 4.55
CA GLY A 25 -15.42 2.28 3.46
C GLY A 25 -13.93 2.13 3.77
N MET A 26 -13.27 3.20 4.21
CA MET A 26 -11.87 3.17 4.66
C MET A 26 -11.67 2.13 5.76
N TYR A 27 -12.53 2.13 6.78
CA TYR A 27 -12.45 1.16 7.87
C TYR A 27 -12.63 -0.29 7.40
N ARG A 28 -13.53 -0.54 6.44
CA ARG A 28 -13.68 -1.86 5.82
C ARG A 28 -12.35 -2.34 5.22
N TYR A 29 -11.65 -1.48 4.48
CA TYR A 29 -10.35 -1.82 3.91
C TYR A 29 -9.25 -1.98 4.97
N VAL A 30 -9.28 -1.18 6.04
CA VAL A 30 -8.38 -1.34 7.19
C VAL A 30 -8.55 -2.71 7.83
N LEU A 31 -9.80 -3.13 8.10
CA LEU A 31 -10.10 -4.47 8.63
C LEU A 31 -9.71 -5.58 7.65
N MET A 32 -10.09 -5.45 6.39
CA MET A 32 -9.82 -6.47 5.37
C MET A 32 -8.32 -6.71 5.24
N THR A 33 -7.52 -5.64 5.20
CA THR A 33 -6.06 -5.72 5.12
C THR A 33 -5.47 -6.48 6.31
N ARG A 34 -5.90 -6.16 7.55
CA ARG A 34 -5.46 -6.89 8.75
C ARG A 34 -5.83 -8.37 8.69
N LEU A 35 -7.09 -8.66 8.41
CA LEU A 35 -7.61 -10.04 8.43
C LEU A 35 -6.94 -10.92 7.36
N VAL A 36 -6.75 -10.39 6.14
CA VAL A 36 -6.04 -11.11 5.08
C VAL A 36 -4.59 -11.37 5.48
N SER A 37 -3.89 -10.35 6.01
CA SER A 37 -2.50 -10.48 6.46
C SER A 37 -2.32 -11.58 7.52
N GLU A 38 -3.22 -11.60 8.50
CA GLU A 38 -3.25 -12.64 9.55
C GLU A 38 -3.48 -14.03 8.96
N ARG A 39 -4.38 -14.17 7.97
CA ARG A 39 -4.64 -15.46 7.30
C ARG A 39 -3.47 -15.93 6.46
N ILE A 40 -2.77 -15.05 5.74
CA ILE A 40 -1.56 -15.40 4.98
C ILE A 40 -0.51 -16.04 5.91
N LEU A 41 -0.25 -15.43 7.08
CA LEU A 41 0.69 -15.98 8.05
C LEU A 41 0.21 -17.30 8.67
N GLN A 42 -1.08 -17.47 8.89
CA GLN A 42 -1.64 -18.75 9.33
C GLN A 42 -1.47 -19.84 8.28
N LEU A 43 -1.74 -19.56 7.01
CA LEU A 43 -1.50 -20.47 5.89
C LEU A 43 -0.02 -20.87 5.80
N ASN A 44 0.90 -19.91 5.98
CA ASN A 44 2.33 -20.19 5.99
C ASN A 44 2.73 -21.14 7.12
N ARG A 45 2.23 -20.91 8.35
CA ARG A 45 2.48 -21.80 9.50
C ARG A 45 1.91 -23.20 9.33
N MET A 46 0.84 -23.35 8.55
CA MET A 46 0.27 -24.64 8.17
C MET A 46 1.03 -25.31 7.01
N GLY A 47 2.09 -24.69 6.48
CA GLY A 47 2.86 -25.19 5.34
C GLY A 47 2.12 -25.09 4.00
N ARG A 48 1.08 -24.26 3.92
CA ARG A 48 0.23 -24.14 2.72
C ARG A 48 0.71 -23.09 1.73
N THR A 49 1.47 -22.10 2.20
CA THR A 49 2.20 -21.15 1.35
C THR A 49 3.65 -21.08 1.82
N PRO A 50 4.64 -21.09 0.89
CA PRO A 50 6.05 -21.17 1.26
C PRO A 50 6.58 -19.92 1.94
N PHE A 51 5.90 -18.78 1.82
CA PHE A 51 6.37 -17.49 2.32
C PHE A 51 5.20 -16.65 2.82
N GLY A 52 5.48 -15.67 3.70
CA GLY A 52 4.50 -14.69 4.13
C GLY A 52 5.13 -13.33 4.38
N ALA A 53 4.49 -12.26 3.93
CA ALA A 53 4.90 -10.88 4.21
C ALA A 53 3.68 -10.07 4.65
N GLY A 54 3.46 -10.00 5.97
CA GLY A 54 2.30 -9.33 6.54
C GLY A 54 2.35 -7.80 6.43
N THR A 55 1.19 -7.15 6.51
CA THR A 55 1.05 -5.69 6.40
C THR A 55 0.55 -5.05 7.70
N ASP A 56 0.54 -5.82 8.79
CA ASP A 56 0.01 -5.40 10.08
C ASP A 56 0.68 -4.12 10.60
N GLY A 57 -0.14 -3.11 10.85
CA GLY A 57 0.26 -1.79 11.35
C GLY A 57 0.49 -0.76 10.24
N HIS A 58 0.40 -1.13 8.97
CA HIS A 58 0.44 -0.22 7.82
C HIS A 58 -0.95 0.21 7.33
N GLU A 59 -2.04 -0.35 7.89
CA GLU A 59 -3.38 -0.20 7.32
C GLU A 59 -3.84 1.25 7.28
N GLY A 60 -3.58 2.02 8.34
CA GLY A 60 -3.93 3.44 8.40
C GLY A 60 -3.24 4.25 7.29
N ALA A 61 -1.93 4.03 7.14
CA ALA A 61 -1.09 4.68 6.15
C ALA A 61 -1.57 4.36 4.73
N GLN A 62 -1.70 3.07 4.43
CA GLN A 62 -2.06 2.59 3.10
C GLN A 62 -3.45 3.04 2.68
N ILE A 63 -4.46 2.81 3.53
CA ILE A 63 -5.85 3.12 3.17
C ILE A 63 -6.03 4.63 3.09
N GLY A 64 -5.47 5.39 4.03
CA GLY A 64 -5.51 6.85 4.01
C GLY A 64 -4.90 7.42 2.74
N ALA A 65 -3.68 6.99 2.40
CA ALA A 65 -2.97 7.45 1.21
C ALA A 65 -3.70 7.09 -0.09
N ALA A 66 -4.19 5.85 -0.19
CA ALA A 66 -4.84 5.35 -1.39
C ALA A 66 -6.22 5.98 -1.65
N TRP A 67 -6.90 6.49 -0.62
CA TRP A 67 -8.28 6.99 -0.74
C TRP A 67 -8.43 8.21 -1.65
N CYS A 68 -7.35 8.96 -1.90
CA CYS A 68 -7.36 10.10 -2.82
C CYS A 68 -6.97 9.75 -4.27
N ILE A 69 -6.62 8.49 -4.54
CA ILE A 69 -6.22 8.00 -5.86
C ILE A 69 -7.47 7.83 -6.73
N GLN A 70 -7.46 8.38 -7.94
CA GLN A 70 -8.51 8.16 -8.93
C GLN A 70 -8.24 6.85 -9.66
N ARG A 71 -8.81 5.75 -9.15
CA ARG A 71 -8.71 4.40 -9.72
C ARG A 71 -8.96 4.39 -11.24
N GLY A 72 -8.07 3.71 -11.99
CA GLY A 72 -8.13 3.62 -13.46
C GLY A 72 -7.72 4.90 -14.21
N LYS A 73 -7.39 5.98 -13.50
CA LYS A 73 -6.96 7.27 -14.06
C LYS A 73 -5.53 7.60 -13.65
N ASP A 74 -5.27 7.65 -12.35
CA ASP A 74 -3.91 7.79 -11.84
C ASP A 74 -3.17 6.47 -11.93
N TRP A 75 -1.85 6.54 -12.02
CA TRP A 75 -1.00 5.36 -11.93
C TRP A 75 -0.52 5.16 -10.50
N THR A 76 -0.41 3.90 -10.09
CA THR A 76 0.14 3.51 -8.79
C THR A 76 1.26 2.50 -9.01
N VAL A 77 2.45 2.83 -8.51
CA VAL A 77 3.59 1.92 -8.45
C VAL A 77 3.77 1.51 -6.98
N PRO A 78 3.31 0.29 -6.60
CA PRO A 78 3.34 -0.17 -5.22
C PRO A 78 4.71 -0.76 -4.85
N TYR A 79 4.96 -0.93 -3.56
CA TYR A 79 5.95 -1.86 -3.02
C TYR A 79 5.29 -3.09 -2.40
N TYR A 80 6.08 -4.11 -2.05
CA TYR A 80 5.57 -5.44 -1.68
C TYR A 80 4.68 -5.50 -0.43
N ARG A 81 4.54 -4.42 0.34
CA ARG A 81 3.69 -4.41 1.54
C ARG A 81 2.36 -3.69 1.30
N ASP A 82 2.10 -3.18 0.10
CA ASP A 82 0.95 -2.34 -0.25
C ASP A 82 -0.38 -3.08 -0.47
N MET A 83 -0.64 -4.13 0.31
CA MET A 83 -1.87 -4.90 0.16
C MET A 83 -3.12 -4.03 0.35
N GLY A 84 -3.09 -3.10 1.33
CA GLY A 84 -4.19 -2.16 1.56
C GLY A 84 -4.40 -1.18 0.41
N VAL A 85 -3.31 -0.69 -0.21
CA VAL A 85 -3.39 0.18 -1.41
C VAL A 85 -3.99 -0.59 -2.57
N ALA A 86 -3.52 -1.82 -2.82
CA ALA A 86 -4.03 -2.68 -3.89
C ALA A 86 -5.52 -2.96 -3.72
N PHE A 87 -5.97 -3.24 -2.50
CA PHE A 87 -7.39 -3.45 -2.20
C PHE A 87 -8.24 -2.21 -2.43
N VAL A 88 -7.80 -1.02 -2.04
CA VAL A 88 -8.52 0.24 -2.34
C VAL A 88 -8.63 0.47 -3.86
N LEU A 89 -7.61 0.08 -4.62
CA LEU A 89 -7.62 0.09 -6.09
C LEU A 89 -8.37 -1.11 -6.70
N GLY A 90 -9.00 -1.92 -5.84
CA GLY A 90 -9.91 -3.02 -6.14
C GLY A 90 -9.28 -4.25 -6.74
N PHE A 91 -8.04 -4.54 -6.34
CA PHE A 91 -7.54 -5.89 -6.27
C PHE A 91 -8.40 -6.69 -5.28
N SER A 92 -8.81 -7.91 -5.63
CA SER A 92 -9.75 -8.68 -4.80
C SER A 92 -9.03 -9.58 -3.79
N VAL A 93 -9.72 -9.95 -2.71
CA VAL A 93 -9.22 -10.92 -1.72
C VAL A 93 -8.92 -12.27 -2.39
N LEU A 94 -9.74 -12.69 -3.35
CA LEU A 94 -9.52 -13.91 -4.12
C LEU A 94 -8.25 -13.83 -4.97
N ASP A 95 -8.03 -12.70 -5.65
CA ASP A 95 -6.81 -12.51 -6.45
C ASP A 95 -5.55 -12.51 -5.58
N GLU A 96 -5.66 -11.99 -4.35
CA GLU A 96 -4.58 -12.08 -3.36
C GLU A 96 -4.27 -13.53 -3.00
N PHE A 97 -5.28 -14.32 -2.64
CA PHE A 97 -5.04 -15.73 -2.28
C PHE A 97 -4.60 -16.59 -3.47
N ARG A 98 -5.02 -16.26 -4.70
CA ARG A 98 -4.46 -16.87 -5.91
C ARG A 98 -2.96 -16.60 -6.02
N GLY A 99 -2.51 -15.37 -5.77
CA GLY A 99 -1.10 -15.02 -5.73
C GLY A 99 -0.33 -15.72 -4.60
N VAL A 100 -0.88 -15.71 -3.38
CA VAL A 100 -0.27 -16.34 -2.19
C VAL A 100 -0.10 -17.85 -2.33
N LEU A 101 -1.04 -18.50 -3.02
CA LEU A 101 -1.03 -19.95 -3.31
C LEU A 101 -0.42 -20.27 -4.68
N ALA A 102 0.12 -19.28 -5.39
CA ALA A 102 0.74 -19.40 -6.70
C ALA A 102 -0.11 -20.14 -7.75
N LYS A 103 -1.43 -19.84 -7.78
CA LYS A 103 -2.38 -20.50 -8.68
C LYS A 103 -2.22 -20.05 -10.14
N ALA A 104 -2.54 -20.93 -11.09
CA ALA A 104 -2.49 -20.62 -12.52
C ALA A 104 -3.48 -19.49 -12.90
N THR A 105 -4.51 -19.32 -12.09
CA THR A 105 -5.56 -18.30 -12.19
C THR A 105 -5.18 -16.95 -11.56
N ASP A 106 -4.00 -16.85 -10.90
CA ASP A 106 -3.47 -15.57 -10.42
C ASP A 106 -3.40 -14.55 -11.56
N PRO A 107 -4.18 -13.45 -11.49
CA PRO A 107 -4.24 -12.48 -12.58
C PRO A 107 -2.95 -11.69 -12.75
N ASN A 108 -2.02 -11.72 -11.79
CA ASN A 108 -0.77 -10.99 -11.86
C ASN A 108 0.27 -11.74 -12.69
N SER A 109 0.48 -13.02 -12.34
CA SER A 109 1.63 -13.78 -12.81
C SER A 109 1.30 -15.21 -13.18
N ALA A 110 0.09 -15.71 -12.94
CA ALA A 110 -0.26 -17.12 -13.08
C ALA A 110 0.72 -18.05 -12.33
N GLY A 111 1.12 -17.65 -11.12
CA GLY A 111 2.03 -18.42 -10.26
C GLY A 111 3.52 -18.29 -10.58
N ARG A 112 3.93 -17.36 -11.47
CA ARG A 112 5.36 -17.11 -11.80
C ARG A 112 6.05 -16.13 -10.86
N ALA A 113 5.29 -15.23 -10.26
CA ALA A 113 5.83 -14.21 -9.37
C ALA A 113 5.72 -14.65 -7.92
N PHE A 114 6.51 -13.98 -7.08
CA PHE A 114 6.38 -14.09 -5.63
C PHE A 114 5.05 -13.49 -5.13
N LEU A 115 4.66 -13.75 -3.89
CA LEU A 115 3.45 -13.12 -3.32
C LEU A 115 3.61 -11.59 -3.14
N ASN A 116 2.48 -10.91 -2.95
CA ASN A 116 2.35 -9.45 -2.88
C ASN A 116 2.90 -8.71 -4.11
N MET A 117 2.78 -9.32 -5.29
CA MET A 117 3.14 -8.73 -6.58
C MET A 117 1.90 -8.15 -7.26
N PHE A 118 1.25 -7.20 -6.59
CA PHE A 118 -0.03 -6.63 -7.02
C PHE A 118 0.07 -6.02 -8.43
N SER A 119 -0.90 -6.32 -9.28
CA SER A 119 -0.99 -5.80 -10.64
C SER A 119 -2.45 -5.73 -11.07
N SER A 120 -2.83 -4.60 -11.67
CA SER A 120 -4.11 -4.45 -12.34
C SER A 120 -3.99 -3.41 -13.44
N PRO A 121 -3.78 -3.82 -14.70
CA PRO A 121 -3.65 -2.89 -15.82
C PRO A 121 -4.87 -1.98 -15.98
N LYS A 122 -6.09 -2.51 -15.79
CA LYS A 122 -7.35 -1.75 -15.88
C LYS A 122 -7.44 -0.65 -14.82
N ASP A 123 -6.84 -0.88 -13.65
CA ASP A 123 -6.85 0.04 -12.53
C ASP A 123 -5.58 0.91 -12.46
N ARG A 124 -4.67 0.74 -13.45
CA ARG A 124 -3.35 1.40 -13.52
C ARG A 124 -2.47 1.12 -12.29
N LEU A 125 -2.61 -0.07 -11.72
CA LEU A 125 -1.72 -0.61 -10.68
C LEU A 125 -0.61 -1.42 -11.34
N VAL A 126 0.62 -0.93 -11.22
CA VAL A 126 1.80 -1.47 -11.93
C VAL A 126 2.36 -2.67 -11.18
N SER A 127 2.65 -3.74 -11.92
CA SER A 127 3.40 -4.88 -11.36
C SER A 127 4.80 -4.43 -10.94
N ARG A 128 5.25 -4.88 -9.77
CA ARG A 128 6.49 -4.40 -9.13
C ARG A 128 7.62 -5.44 -9.14
N SER A 129 8.86 -4.97 -8.98
CA SER A 129 10.07 -5.80 -8.88
C SER A 129 10.50 -5.99 -7.43
N VAL A 130 11.11 -7.15 -7.10
CA VAL A 130 11.74 -7.40 -5.77
C VAL A 130 12.87 -6.44 -5.43
N CYS A 131 13.47 -5.83 -6.45
CA CYS A 131 14.54 -4.87 -6.28
C CYS A 131 14.03 -3.59 -5.61
N VAL A 132 14.50 -3.37 -4.38
CA VAL A 132 14.15 -2.20 -3.55
C VAL A 132 14.56 -0.91 -4.26
N GLY A 133 13.66 0.07 -4.34
CA GLY A 133 13.91 1.40 -4.91
C GLY A 133 13.54 1.54 -6.38
N THR A 134 13.41 0.43 -7.11
CA THR A 134 13.10 0.45 -8.56
C THR A 134 11.69 0.98 -8.87
N GLU A 135 10.79 1.00 -7.88
CA GLU A 135 9.49 1.64 -7.96
C GLU A 135 9.58 3.14 -8.33
N PHE A 136 10.59 3.85 -7.85
CA PHE A 136 10.65 5.31 -7.99
C PHE A 136 10.99 5.76 -9.42
N PRO A 137 12.03 5.22 -10.09
CA PRO A 137 12.30 5.54 -11.49
C PRO A 137 11.16 5.12 -12.43
N HIS A 138 10.50 3.99 -12.18
CA HIS A 138 9.33 3.57 -12.97
C HIS A 138 8.19 4.58 -12.86
N ALA A 139 7.87 5.04 -11.65
CA ALA A 139 6.85 6.06 -11.42
C ALA A 139 7.18 7.39 -12.13
N VAL A 140 8.45 7.79 -12.08
CA VAL A 140 8.94 9.00 -12.75
C VAL A 140 8.83 8.89 -14.28
N GLY A 141 9.17 7.73 -14.85
CA GLY A 141 8.99 7.46 -16.28
C GLY A 141 7.52 7.54 -16.71
N LEU A 142 6.60 6.95 -15.92
CA LEU A 142 5.16 7.04 -16.15
C LEU A 142 4.68 8.51 -16.09
N ALA A 143 5.13 9.28 -15.11
CA ALA A 143 4.74 10.68 -14.97
C ALA A 143 5.28 11.56 -16.09
N LEU A 144 6.49 11.27 -16.58
CA LEU A 144 7.03 11.89 -17.79
C LEU A 144 6.14 11.58 -18.99
N ALA A 145 5.73 10.32 -19.17
CA ALA A 145 4.83 9.93 -20.25
C ALA A 145 3.47 10.65 -20.18
N LEU A 146 2.85 10.72 -18.99
CA LEU A 146 1.61 11.48 -18.78
C LEU A 146 1.79 12.96 -19.17
N LYS A 147 2.89 13.58 -18.74
CA LYS A 147 3.20 14.98 -19.05
C LYS A 147 3.38 15.21 -20.55
N LEU A 148 4.13 14.34 -21.24
CA LEU A 148 4.35 14.44 -22.70
C LEU A 148 3.04 14.25 -23.48
N ARG A 149 2.16 13.36 -23.00
CA ARG A 149 0.83 13.11 -23.59
C ARG A 149 -0.22 14.13 -23.17
N LYS A 150 0.11 15.07 -22.29
CA LYS A 150 -0.81 16.07 -21.72
C LYS A 150 -2.02 15.43 -21.03
N GLU A 151 -1.82 14.28 -20.41
CA GLU A 151 -2.85 13.62 -19.59
C GLU A 151 -2.93 14.29 -18.21
N PRO A 152 -4.13 14.61 -17.69
CA PRO A 152 -4.30 15.36 -16.44
C PRO A 152 -4.20 14.48 -15.17
N TYR A 153 -3.51 13.35 -15.27
CA TYR A 153 -3.41 12.34 -14.22
C TYR A 153 -2.06 12.39 -13.55
N ILE A 154 -1.96 11.77 -12.37
CA ILE A 154 -0.74 11.76 -11.57
C ILE A 154 -0.26 10.32 -11.34
N VAL A 155 0.93 10.19 -10.77
CA VAL A 155 1.52 8.90 -10.42
C VAL A 155 1.82 8.88 -8.92
N PHE A 156 1.43 7.81 -8.24
CA PHE A 156 1.82 7.52 -6.88
C PHE A 156 2.92 6.46 -6.89
N ALA A 157 3.98 6.70 -6.12
CA ALA A 157 5.07 5.75 -5.92
C ALA A 157 5.19 5.45 -4.42
N PHE A 158 4.94 4.22 -4.03
CA PHE A 158 4.99 3.78 -2.64
C PHE A 158 6.29 3.07 -2.34
N GLY A 159 6.86 3.29 -1.15
CA GLY A 159 8.05 2.61 -0.69
C GLY A 159 8.18 2.61 0.83
N GLY A 160 9.07 1.77 1.35
CA GLY A 160 9.43 1.78 2.78
C GLY A 160 10.57 2.75 3.09
N ASP A 161 10.83 3.00 4.37
CA ASP A 161 11.96 3.83 4.82
C ASP A 161 13.32 3.35 4.27
N GLY A 162 13.51 2.03 4.21
CA GLY A 162 14.70 1.41 3.65
C GLY A 162 14.99 1.79 2.20
N SER A 163 13.96 1.96 1.35
CA SER A 163 14.17 2.24 -0.07
C SER A 163 14.67 3.67 -0.34
N THR A 164 14.57 4.55 0.65
CA THR A 164 15.00 5.96 0.57
C THR A 164 16.51 6.21 0.60
N SER A 165 17.31 5.15 0.72
CA SER A 165 18.78 5.22 0.65
C SER A 165 19.36 4.47 -0.55
N THR A 166 18.50 4.07 -1.50
CA THR A 166 18.92 3.54 -2.80
C THR A 166 19.30 4.71 -3.72
N GLY A 167 20.21 4.49 -4.68
CA GLY A 167 20.53 5.49 -5.71
C GLY A 167 19.30 5.89 -6.53
N ASP A 168 18.47 4.90 -6.88
CA ASP A 168 17.22 5.05 -7.61
C ASP A 168 16.27 6.09 -6.98
N PHE A 169 16.16 6.12 -5.65
CA PHE A 169 15.37 7.12 -4.93
C PHE A 169 15.90 8.54 -5.19
N HIS A 170 17.22 8.75 -5.08
CA HIS A 170 17.83 10.06 -5.30
C HIS A 170 17.67 10.53 -6.75
N GLU A 171 17.90 9.62 -7.71
CA GLU A 171 17.77 9.92 -9.15
C GLU A 171 16.32 10.25 -9.52
N ALA A 172 15.35 9.46 -9.05
CA ALA A 172 13.94 9.68 -9.30
C ALA A 172 13.45 11.03 -8.76
N MET A 173 13.80 11.37 -7.52
CA MET A 173 13.43 12.63 -6.89
C MET A 173 13.97 13.84 -7.66
N ASN A 174 15.27 13.80 -7.97
CA ASN A 174 15.93 14.87 -8.71
C ASN A 174 15.30 15.06 -10.11
N PHE A 175 15.13 13.96 -10.85
CA PHE A 175 14.55 14.02 -12.19
C PHE A 175 13.10 14.53 -12.18
N ALA A 176 12.28 14.02 -11.26
CA ALA A 176 10.90 14.47 -11.10
C ALA A 176 10.80 15.97 -10.80
N ALA A 177 11.68 16.48 -9.92
CA ALA A 177 11.69 17.88 -9.53
C ALA A 177 12.13 18.80 -10.68
N VAL A 178 13.25 18.49 -11.33
CA VAL A 178 13.77 19.26 -12.48
C VAL A 178 12.70 19.37 -13.57
N HIS A 179 12.01 18.28 -13.85
CA HIS A 179 10.98 18.23 -14.88
C HIS A 179 9.59 18.62 -14.38
N LYS A 180 9.40 18.98 -13.11
CA LYS A 180 8.07 19.26 -12.50
C LYS A 180 7.05 18.20 -12.89
N LEU A 181 7.37 16.93 -12.65
CA LEU A 181 6.53 15.80 -12.99
C LEU A 181 5.41 15.60 -11.95
N PRO A 182 4.23 15.11 -12.37
CA PRO A 182 3.10 14.89 -11.48
C PRO A 182 3.25 13.58 -10.68
N VAL A 183 4.20 13.54 -9.74
CA VAL A 183 4.48 12.34 -8.90
C VAL A 183 4.27 12.65 -7.43
N VAL A 184 3.55 11.77 -6.73
CA VAL A 184 3.50 11.75 -5.26
C VAL A 184 4.28 10.55 -4.78
N PHE A 185 5.39 10.80 -4.09
CA PHE A 185 6.18 9.77 -3.45
C PHE A 185 5.64 9.56 -2.02
N VAL A 186 5.19 8.35 -1.72
CA VAL A 186 4.59 7.99 -0.44
C VAL A 186 5.50 6.99 0.26
N ILE A 187 6.07 7.38 1.40
CA ILE A 187 6.98 6.54 2.18
C ILE A 187 6.30 6.06 3.45
N GLU A 188 6.11 4.76 3.53
CA GLU A 188 5.62 4.06 4.72
C GLU A 188 6.79 3.79 5.67
N ASN A 189 7.05 4.78 6.53
CA ASN A 189 8.14 4.72 7.49
C ASN A 189 7.71 3.90 8.71
N ASN A 190 8.04 2.61 8.69
CA ASN A 190 7.82 1.70 9.82
C ASN A 190 9.02 1.59 10.76
N LEU A 191 9.99 2.50 10.60
CA LEU A 191 11.20 2.69 11.40
C LEU A 191 12.27 1.62 11.21
N ILE A 192 12.09 0.65 10.29
CA ILE A 192 13.01 -0.47 10.17
C ILE A 192 13.06 -1.15 8.79
N ALA A 193 14.26 -1.20 8.20
CA ALA A 193 14.56 -1.97 7.01
C ALA A 193 15.10 -3.37 7.38
N ILE A 194 14.23 -4.38 7.35
CA ILE A 194 14.49 -5.74 7.86
C ILE A 194 14.81 -5.70 9.36
N SER A 195 16.09 -5.57 9.71
CA SER A 195 16.66 -5.44 11.07
C SER A 195 17.41 -4.11 11.29
N THR A 196 17.60 -3.31 10.23
CA THR A 196 18.31 -2.03 10.28
C THR A 196 17.36 -0.93 10.71
N ARG A 197 17.53 -0.44 11.95
CA ARG A 197 16.71 0.65 12.50
C ARG A 197 16.93 1.96 11.75
N ILE A 198 15.92 2.81 11.72
CA ILE A 198 15.91 4.08 10.98
C ILE A 198 17.10 4.98 11.32
N GLU A 199 17.56 5.00 12.57
CA GLU A 199 18.69 5.84 13.01
C GLU A 199 20.04 5.37 12.44
N ARG A 200 20.10 4.13 11.94
CA ARG A 200 21.26 3.60 11.19
C ARG A 200 21.08 3.70 9.69
N GLN A 201 19.86 3.95 9.23
CA GLN A 201 19.56 4.03 7.81
C GLN A 201 19.73 5.45 7.26
N THR A 202 19.28 6.46 7.99
CA THR A 202 19.32 7.84 7.51
C THR A 202 19.64 8.83 8.62
N ALA A 203 20.34 9.92 8.26
CA ALA A 203 20.74 10.95 9.21
C ALA A 203 19.65 12.00 9.49
N VAL A 204 18.69 12.18 8.56
CA VAL A 204 17.53 13.06 8.78
C VAL A 204 16.57 12.42 9.78
N LYS A 205 15.89 13.26 10.56
CA LYS A 205 14.92 12.79 11.55
C LYS A 205 13.62 12.32 10.90
N ASP A 206 13.12 13.13 9.98
CA ASP A 206 11.95 12.83 9.16
C ASP A 206 12.43 12.62 7.71
N ILE A 207 12.05 11.50 7.09
CA ILE A 207 12.34 11.22 5.68
C ILE A 207 11.82 12.34 4.78
N ALA A 208 10.70 12.97 5.15
CA ALA A 208 10.15 14.13 4.45
C ALA A 208 11.16 15.29 4.32
N GLU A 209 12.15 15.42 5.21
CA GLU A 209 13.21 16.44 5.11
C GLU A 209 14.08 16.26 3.86
N LYS A 210 14.20 15.04 3.32
CA LYS A 210 14.94 14.78 2.06
C LYS A 210 14.33 15.52 0.88
N ALA A 211 13.03 15.86 0.92
CA ALA A 211 12.34 16.59 -0.14
C ALA A 211 12.99 17.96 -0.43
N ALA A 212 13.50 18.62 0.61
CA ALA A 212 14.10 19.96 0.49
C ALA A 212 15.34 19.97 -0.41
N ALA A 213 16.10 18.87 -0.46
CA ALA A 213 17.27 18.72 -1.33
C ALA A 213 16.92 18.83 -2.82
N TYR A 214 15.65 18.59 -3.18
CA TYR A 214 15.15 18.62 -4.55
C TYR A 214 14.16 19.75 -4.79
N ALA A 215 14.07 20.73 -3.87
CA ALA A 215 13.12 21.84 -3.94
C ALA A 215 11.66 21.39 -4.13
N MET A 216 11.27 20.26 -3.53
CA MET A 216 9.89 19.77 -3.51
C MET A 216 9.33 19.79 -2.08
N PRO A 217 8.00 19.93 -1.90
CA PRO A 217 7.39 19.86 -0.58
C PRO A 217 7.49 18.46 0.03
N GLY A 218 7.77 18.42 1.33
CA GLY A 218 7.73 17.24 2.18
C GLY A 218 6.61 17.34 3.20
N HIS A 219 5.85 16.27 3.42
CA HIS A 219 4.78 16.19 4.40
C HIS A 219 5.00 15.00 5.32
N VAL A 220 4.77 15.18 6.62
CA VAL A 220 4.78 14.09 7.61
C VAL A 220 3.35 13.88 8.10
N ALA A 221 2.93 12.62 8.17
CA ALA A 221 1.65 12.22 8.74
C ALA A 221 1.85 11.12 9.79
N ASP A 222 0.92 11.07 10.74
CA ASP A 222 0.69 9.90 11.58
C ASP A 222 0.07 8.78 10.73
N GLY A 223 0.91 7.84 10.28
CA GLY A 223 0.52 6.68 9.49
C GLY A 223 -0.36 5.69 10.26
N MET A 224 -0.51 5.84 11.59
CA MET A 224 -1.45 5.07 12.39
C MET A 224 -2.86 5.70 12.39
N ASP A 225 -3.02 6.86 11.76
CA ASP A 225 -4.27 7.60 11.60
C ASP A 225 -4.65 7.68 10.11
N MET A 226 -5.68 6.94 9.70
CA MET A 226 -6.09 6.91 8.29
C MET A 226 -6.58 8.27 7.78
N LEU A 227 -7.11 9.14 8.64
CA LEU A 227 -7.57 10.46 8.23
C LEU A 227 -6.41 11.46 8.10
N ASP A 228 -5.36 11.34 8.93
CA ASP A 228 -4.15 12.18 8.77
C ASP A 228 -3.36 11.74 7.52
N SER A 229 -3.25 10.43 7.31
CA SER A 229 -2.63 9.85 6.12
C SER A 229 -3.37 10.31 4.84
N TYR A 230 -4.71 10.31 4.85
CA TYR A 230 -5.52 10.87 3.78
C TYR A 230 -5.26 12.36 3.56
N GLU A 231 -5.33 13.17 4.63
CA GLU A 231 -5.16 14.61 4.53
C GLU A 231 -3.82 14.99 3.89
N LYS A 232 -2.71 14.43 4.39
CA LYS A 232 -1.37 14.78 3.90
C LYS A 232 -1.12 14.25 2.49
N THR A 233 -1.59 13.04 2.18
CA THR A 233 -1.47 12.50 0.82
C THR A 233 -2.32 13.28 -0.17
N LYS A 234 -3.53 13.69 0.23
CA LYS A 234 -4.40 14.53 -0.60
C LYS A 234 -3.78 15.89 -0.90
N ILE A 235 -3.14 16.55 0.07
CA ILE A 235 -2.43 17.81 -0.15
C ILE A 235 -1.34 17.64 -1.23
N ALA A 236 -0.54 16.57 -1.15
CA ALA A 236 0.48 16.25 -2.13
C ALA A 236 -0.11 15.91 -3.52
N ALA A 237 -1.21 15.14 -3.56
CA ALA A 237 -1.91 14.81 -4.79
C ALA A 237 -2.49 16.05 -5.48
N ASP A 238 -3.12 16.95 -4.72
CA ASP A 238 -3.67 18.21 -5.24
C ASP A 238 -2.53 19.12 -5.75
N HIS A 239 -1.37 19.13 -5.09
CA HIS A 239 -0.17 19.84 -5.57
C HIS A 239 0.32 19.31 -6.94
N ALA A 240 0.45 17.98 -7.06
CA ALA A 240 0.87 17.34 -8.30
C ALA A 240 -0.14 17.57 -9.44
N ARG A 241 -1.44 17.42 -9.17
CA ARG A 241 -2.53 17.68 -10.15
C ARG A 241 -2.56 19.12 -10.62
N ALA A 242 -2.23 20.08 -9.75
CA ALA A 242 -2.12 21.49 -10.11
C ALA A 242 -0.87 21.80 -10.96
N GLY A 243 -0.07 20.80 -11.33
CA GLY A 243 1.12 20.97 -12.17
C GLY A 243 2.29 21.63 -11.43
N LYS A 244 2.27 21.64 -10.09
CA LYS A 244 3.29 22.31 -9.28
C LYS A 244 4.56 21.48 -9.08
N GLY A 245 4.55 20.22 -9.50
CA GLY A 245 5.68 19.30 -9.45
C GLY A 245 5.44 18.14 -8.49
N PRO A 246 6.50 17.40 -8.13
CA PRO A 246 6.37 16.26 -7.24
C PRO A 246 6.20 16.67 -5.79
N SER A 247 5.88 15.70 -4.93
CA SER A 247 5.84 15.88 -3.47
C SER A 247 6.24 14.59 -2.77
N LEU A 248 6.80 14.70 -1.57
CA LEU A 248 7.14 13.56 -0.70
C LEU A 248 6.21 13.56 0.51
N VAL A 249 5.62 12.41 0.80
CA VAL A 249 4.77 12.18 1.98
C VAL A 249 5.36 11.05 2.79
N GLU A 250 5.71 11.30 4.04
CA GLU A 250 6.15 10.30 5.00
C GLU A 250 4.99 9.94 5.93
N LEU A 251 4.57 8.68 5.89
CA LEU A 251 3.54 8.12 6.74
C LEU A 251 4.21 7.31 7.83
N LYS A 252 4.25 7.85 9.06
CA LYS A 252 4.89 7.18 10.19
C LYS A 252 4.00 6.08 10.75
N CYS A 253 4.36 4.84 10.46
CA CYS A 253 3.62 3.67 10.89
C CYS A 253 4.52 2.71 11.68
N TYR A 254 4.08 1.45 11.84
CA TYR A 254 4.88 0.42 12.47
C TYR A 254 4.57 -0.95 11.88
N ARG A 255 5.58 -1.81 11.78
CA ARG A 255 5.45 -3.17 11.27
C ARG A 255 5.25 -4.13 12.45
N TYR A 256 4.05 -4.64 12.70
CA TYR A 256 3.84 -5.51 13.86
C TYR A 256 4.40 -6.93 13.68
N GLN A 257 4.27 -7.47 12.48
CA GLN A 257 4.83 -8.78 12.15
C GLN A 257 6.35 -8.68 11.95
N PRO A 258 7.07 -9.81 11.92
CA PRO A 258 8.44 -9.84 11.43
C PRO A 258 8.54 -9.28 10.01
N HIS A 259 9.76 -9.08 9.50
CA HIS A 259 9.95 -8.60 8.13
C HIS A 259 9.16 -9.45 7.14
N THR A 260 9.31 -10.77 7.29
CA THR A 260 8.76 -11.86 6.49
C THR A 260 8.59 -13.10 7.39
N SER A 261 7.97 -14.16 6.91
CA SER A 261 7.88 -15.46 7.61
C SER A 261 9.25 -16.03 8.02
N ASP A 262 10.29 -15.69 7.26
CA ASP A 262 11.66 -16.23 7.42
C ASP A 262 12.54 -15.34 8.32
N ASP A 263 11.96 -14.32 8.94
CA ASP A 263 12.65 -13.37 9.81
C ASP A 263 12.28 -13.57 11.28
N ASP A 264 13.25 -13.34 12.17
CA ASP A 264 13.06 -13.37 13.62
C ASP A 264 13.32 -11.98 14.20
N ASP A 265 12.24 -11.26 14.42
CA ASP A 265 12.24 -9.88 14.86
C ASP A 265 12.58 -9.69 16.33
N THR A 266 12.44 -10.74 17.13
CA THR A 266 12.77 -10.72 18.56
C THR A 266 14.26 -10.47 18.81
N ARG A 267 15.09 -10.68 17.79
CA ARG A 267 16.54 -10.45 17.81
C ARG A 267 16.94 -8.98 17.78
N TYR A 268 16.06 -8.10 17.30
CA TYR A 268 16.41 -6.69 17.06
C TYR A 268 15.31 -5.69 17.44
N ARG A 269 14.14 -6.16 17.89
CA ARG A 269 13.08 -5.33 18.47
C ARG A 269 12.74 -5.79 19.88
N THR A 270 12.37 -4.84 20.73
CA THR A 270 11.93 -5.17 22.09
C THR A 270 10.41 -5.36 22.12
N LYS A 271 9.93 -6.27 22.98
CA LYS A 271 8.49 -6.40 23.23
C LYS A 271 7.86 -5.08 23.68
N LYS A 272 8.56 -4.31 24.51
CA LYS A 272 8.11 -3.00 25.00
C LYS A 272 7.83 -2.03 23.85
N GLU A 273 8.76 -1.90 22.90
CA GLU A 273 8.59 -1.05 21.72
C GLU A 273 7.36 -1.48 20.90
N VAL A 274 7.20 -2.79 20.64
CA VAL A 274 6.05 -3.32 19.90
C VAL A 274 4.73 -3.02 20.64
N ASP A 275 4.69 -3.22 21.96
CA ASP A 275 3.49 -2.96 22.78
C ASP A 275 3.11 -1.46 22.81
N GLU A 276 4.11 -0.56 22.83
CA GLU A 276 3.88 0.90 22.72
C GLU A 276 3.24 1.29 21.38
N TRP A 277 3.65 0.66 20.28
CA TRP A 277 3.02 0.86 18.98
C TRP A 277 1.65 0.20 18.88
N ARG A 278 1.45 -0.98 19.48
CA ARG A 278 0.13 -1.66 19.54
C ARG A 278 -0.93 -0.84 20.27
N ALA A 279 -0.53 0.06 21.18
CA ALA A 279 -1.45 1.03 21.80
C ALA A 279 -2.02 2.04 20.78
N LYS A 280 -1.37 2.21 19.63
CA LYS A 280 -1.76 3.09 18.52
C LYS A 280 -2.33 2.32 17.32
N ASP A 281 -2.74 1.06 17.49
CA ASP A 281 -3.19 0.19 16.38
C ASP A 281 -4.24 0.90 15.49
N PRO A 282 -3.99 1.03 14.17
CA PRO A 282 -4.87 1.77 13.27
C PRO A 282 -6.27 1.17 13.20
N VAL A 283 -6.41 -0.16 13.38
CA VAL A 283 -7.72 -0.82 13.42
C VAL A 283 -8.54 -0.33 14.62
N LYS A 284 -7.92 -0.33 15.81
CA LYS A 284 -8.58 0.12 17.05
C LYS A 284 -8.89 1.61 17.02
N ARG A 285 -7.99 2.42 16.45
CA ARG A 285 -8.17 3.86 16.33
C ARG A 285 -9.30 4.20 15.36
N ALA A 286 -9.37 3.53 14.21
CA ALA A 286 -10.46 3.72 13.26
C ALA A 286 -11.82 3.26 13.82
N PHE A 287 -11.84 2.13 14.55
CA PHE A 287 -13.03 1.67 15.27
C PHE A 287 -13.53 2.72 16.28
N ALA A 288 -12.65 3.19 17.17
CA ALA A 288 -13.01 4.21 18.16
C ALA A 288 -13.48 5.52 17.51
N TYR A 289 -12.87 5.92 16.39
CA TYR A 289 -13.30 7.07 15.62
C TYR A 289 -14.73 6.92 15.09
N LEU A 290 -15.05 5.78 14.45
CA LEU A 290 -16.39 5.52 13.91
C LEU A 290 -17.47 5.47 15.01
N LEU A 291 -17.17 4.92 16.19
CA LEU A 291 -18.07 4.99 17.34
C LEU A 291 -18.34 6.45 17.74
N SER A 292 -17.29 7.27 17.82
CA SER A 292 -17.44 8.71 18.13
C SER A 292 -18.21 9.49 17.06
N ALA A 293 -18.20 9.00 15.81
CA ALA A 293 -18.93 9.56 14.69
C ALA A 293 -20.38 9.03 14.56
N GLY A 294 -20.83 8.19 15.50
CA GLY A 294 -22.21 7.73 15.58
C GLY A 294 -22.49 6.37 14.92
N VAL A 295 -21.46 5.65 14.45
CA VAL A 295 -21.61 4.26 13.99
C VAL A 295 -21.71 3.34 15.18
N THR A 296 -22.60 2.35 15.11
CA THR A 296 -22.81 1.40 16.21
C THR A 296 -21.74 0.30 16.21
N GLU A 297 -21.40 -0.21 17.41
CA GLU A 297 -20.51 -1.36 17.54
C GLU A 297 -21.04 -2.59 16.79
N GLN A 298 -22.37 -2.78 16.79
CA GLN A 298 -23.03 -3.87 16.07
C GLN A 298 -22.79 -3.79 14.56
N GLU A 299 -22.83 -2.60 13.95
CA GLU A 299 -22.52 -2.43 12.52
C GLU A 299 -21.07 -2.80 12.19
N LEU A 300 -20.12 -2.36 13.04
CA LEU A 300 -18.70 -2.64 12.86
C LEU A 300 -18.40 -4.14 13.03
N GLU A 301 -19.07 -4.79 13.97
CA GLU A 301 -18.96 -6.24 14.18
C GLU A 301 -19.57 -7.04 13.02
N THR A 302 -20.74 -6.62 12.51
CA THR A 302 -21.33 -7.23 11.30
C THR A 302 -20.39 -7.11 10.10
N MET A 303 -19.72 -5.97 9.93
CA MET A 303 -18.72 -5.79 8.88
C MET A 303 -17.53 -6.76 9.03
N ARG A 304 -17.04 -6.94 10.26
CA ARG A 304 -15.94 -7.87 10.56
C ARG A 304 -16.31 -9.32 10.24
N VAL A 305 -17.49 -9.76 10.64
CA VAL A 305 -17.98 -11.13 10.37
C VAL A 305 -18.15 -11.36 8.86
N ALA A 306 -18.72 -10.40 8.15
CA ALA A 306 -18.88 -10.50 6.69
C ALA A 306 -17.53 -10.60 5.96
N LEU A 307 -16.53 -9.83 6.40
CA LEU A 307 -15.15 -9.91 5.88
C LEU A 307 -14.51 -11.27 6.15
N ALA A 308 -14.68 -11.82 7.35
CA ALA A 308 -14.13 -13.13 7.69
C ALA A 308 -14.72 -14.22 6.78
N ASP A 309 -16.03 -14.21 6.55
CA ASP A 309 -16.70 -15.15 5.64
C ASP A 309 -16.25 -14.97 4.18
N GLU A 310 -16.11 -13.73 3.70
CA GLU A 310 -15.56 -13.43 2.37
C GLU A 310 -14.13 -13.97 2.20
N ILE A 311 -13.29 -13.81 3.21
CA ILE A 311 -11.89 -14.28 3.20
C ILE A 311 -11.83 -15.81 3.18
N GLU A 312 -12.61 -16.50 4.01
CA GLU A 312 -12.62 -17.97 3.99
C GLU A 312 -13.10 -18.52 2.65
N LYS A 313 -14.16 -17.93 2.06
CA LYS A 313 -14.63 -18.31 0.72
C LYS A 313 -13.58 -18.08 -0.36
N ALA A 314 -12.85 -16.97 -0.29
CA ALA A 314 -11.77 -16.67 -1.22
C ALA A 314 -10.61 -17.67 -1.12
N ILE A 315 -10.24 -18.06 0.11
CA ILE A 315 -9.24 -19.09 0.38
C ILE A 315 -9.70 -20.44 -0.19
N GLU A 316 -10.90 -20.90 0.16
CA GLU A 316 -11.48 -22.17 -0.33
C GLU A 316 -11.54 -22.21 -1.86
N GLN A 317 -11.97 -21.11 -2.49
CA GLN A 317 -12.00 -21.02 -3.93
C GLN A 317 -10.59 -21.08 -4.53
N ALA A 318 -9.65 -20.25 -4.07
CA ALA A 318 -8.28 -20.26 -4.59
C ALA A 318 -7.63 -21.64 -4.46
N GLU A 319 -7.88 -22.35 -3.36
CA GLU A 319 -7.35 -23.71 -3.13
C GLU A 319 -7.90 -24.74 -4.11
N SER A 320 -9.16 -24.58 -4.52
CA SER A 320 -9.81 -25.46 -5.51
C SER A 320 -9.33 -25.21 -6.95
N GLU A 321 -8.68 -24.07 -7.21
CA GLU A 321 -8.20 -23.69 -8.54
C GLU A 321 -6.89 -24.40 -8.91
N PRO A 322 -6.62 -24.61 -10.21
CA PRO A 322 -5.46 -25.37 -10.67
C PRO A 322 -4.14 -24.67 -10.36
N ASP A 323 -3.14 -25.47 -10.03
CA ASP A 323 -1.75 -25.05 -9.97
C ASP A 323 -1.19 -24.86 -11.40
N PRO A 324 -0.17 -23.98 -11.59
CA PRO A 324 0.48 -23.80 -12.88
C PRO A 324 1.23 -25.07 -13.30
N ARG A 325 1.30 -25.31 -14.61
CA ARG A 325 2.03 -26.44 -15.18
C ARG A 325 3.48 -26.03 -15.45
N PRO A 326 4.44 -26.97 -15.47
CA PRO A 326 5.84 -26.66 -15.77
C PRO A 326 6.05 -25.87 -17.08
N GLU A 327 5.28 -26.16 -18.13
CA GLU A 327 5.33 -25.45 -19.41
C GLU A 327 4.92 -23.98 -19.33
N ASP A 328 4.09 -23.61 -18.35
CA ASP A 328 3.59 -22.23 -18.21
C ASP A 328 4.72 -21.26 -17.81
N ALA A 329 5.85 -21.76 -17.31
CA ALA A 329 7.02 -20.98 -16.93
C ALA A 329 7.66 -20.22 -18.11
N ALA A 330 7.54 -20.72 -19.35
CA ALA A 330 8.06 -20.06 -20.55
C ALA A 330 7.09 -19.04 -21.16
N THR A 331 5.82 -19.05 -20.73
CA THR A 331 4.79 -18.16 -21.28
C THR A 331 5.10 -16.70 -20.93
N HIS A 332 4.80 -15.77 -21.84
CA HIS A 332 4.95 -14.31 -21.69
C HIS A 332 6.38 -13.80 -21.43
N VAL A 333 7.42 -14.62 -21.67
CA VAL A 333 8.81 -14.12 -21.71
C VAL A 333 8.97 -13.13 -22.87
N TYR A 334 8.34 -13.44 -24.01
CA TYR A 334 8.21 -12.55 -25.16
C TYR A 334 6.75 -12.48 -25.61
N ALA A 335 6.43 -11.49 -26.45
CA ALA A 335 5.16 -11.46 -27.17
C ALA A 335 5.09 -12.64 -28.15
N ALA A 336 3.90 -13.21 -28.35
CA ALA A 336 3.69 -14.39 -29.20
C ALA A 336 4.23 -14.24 -30.64
N ASP A 337 4.32 -12.99 -31.13
CA ASP A 337 4.78 -12.68 -32.48
C ASP A 337 6.29 -12.38 -32.57
N ASN A 338 7.04 -12.53 -31.47
CA ASN A 338 8.48 -12.24 -31.43
C ASN A 338 9.26 -13.48 -30.95
N PRO A 339 9.86 -14.28 -31.87
CA PRO A 339 10.54 -15.51 -31.49
C PRO A 339 11.80 -15.25 -30.66
N LEU A 340 12.20 -16.25 -29.89
CA LEU A 340 13.47 -16.24 -29.16
C LEU A 340 14.65 -16.07 -30.15
N PRO A 341 15.81 -15.52 -29.70
CA PRO A 341 16.99 -15.38 -30.55
C PRO A 341 17.49 -16.69 -31.18
N ASP A 342 17.11 -17.85 -30.63
CA ASP A 342 17.43 -19.19 -31.14
C ASP A 342 16.38 -19.75 -32.12
N GLY A 343 15.37 -18.95 -32.47
CA GLY A 343 14.32 -19.32 -33.42
C GLY A 343 13.22 -20.20 -32.84
N THR A 344 13.27 -20.52 -31.53
CA THR A 344 12.14 -21.16 -30.87
C THR A 344 11.01 -20.16 -30.68
N ARG A 345 9.76 -20.59 -30.90
CA ARG A 345 8.60 -19.76 -30.58
C ARG A 345 8.49 -19.72 -29.06
N ALA A 346 8.35 -18.51 -28.51
CA ALA A 346 8.09 -18.28 -27.09
C ALA A 346 6.81 -19.00 -26.63
#